data_AF-A0A0V8RYG1-F1
#
_entry.id   AF-A0A0V8RYG1-F1
#
_cell.length_a   1.000
_cell.length_b   1.000
_cell.length_c   1.000
_cell.angle_alpha   90.00
_cell.angle_beta   90.00
_cell.angle_gamma   90.00
#
_symmetry.space_group_name_H-M   'P 1'
#
loop_
_entity.id
_entity.type
_entity.pdbx_description
1 polymer ?
#
loop_
_entity_poly.entity_id
_entity_poly.type
_entity_poly.pdbx_seq_one_letter_code
_entity_poly.pdbx_strand_id
1 'polypeptide(L)' 'MRWTQASWTVTAAPVGTLTDEAGATVTPDTFIRVFMTICEADANTVVQAQTFAPLPARTGFTAVEWGGAQRHKIS' A
#
# COMPACT_ATOMS: atom_id res chain seq x y z
N MET A 1 15.72 -18.67 14.57
CA MET A 1 15.26 -17.30 14.24
C MET A 1 14.11 -17.45 13.24
N ARG A 2 12.98 -16.79 13.46
CA ARG A 2 11.82 -16.76 12.54
C ARG A 2 11.87 -15.42 11.81
N TRP A 3 11.89 -15.42 10.49
CA TRP A 3 11.99 -14.20 9.69
C TRP A 3 10.59 -13.73 9.27
N THR A 4 10.47 -12.52 8.75
CA THR A 4 9.21 -12.00 8.20
C THR A 4 9.41 -11.63 6.73
N GLN A 5 8.53 -12.10 5.87
CA GLN A 5 8.46 -11.66 4.48
C GLN A 5 7.32 -10.65 4.34
N ALA A 6 7.60 -9.55 3.66
CA ALA A 6 6.60 -8.53 3.30
C ALA A 6 6.46 -8.44 1.77
N SER A 7 5.26 -8.13 1.31
CA SER A 7 4.94 -7.78 -0.08
C SER A 7 4.02 -6.57 -0.10
N TRP A 8 4.24 -5.63 -1.02
CA TRP A 8 3.57 -4.32 -1.04
C TRP A 8 2.86 -4.07 -2.35
N THR A 9 1.54 -3.92 -2.37
CA THR A 9 0.84 -3.46 -3.58
C THR A 9 0.70 -1.95 -3.54
N VAL A 10 1.15 -1.26 -4.59
CA VAL A 10 0.96 0.19 -4.77
C VAL A 10 0.13 0.41 -6.02
N THR A 11 -1.02 1.07 -5.88
CA THR A 11 -1.93 1.30 -7.00
C THR A 11 -2.42 2.75 -6.99
N ALA A 12 -2.57 3.34 -8.18
CA ALA A 12 -3.41 4.51 -8.35
C ALA A 12 -4.86 4.11 -8.10
N ALA A 13 -5.54 4.81 -7.20
CA ALA A 13 -6.96 4.57 -6.95
C ALA A 13 -7.80 5.62 -7.67
N PRO A 14 -9.08 5.33 -7.98
CA PRO A 14 -10.04 6.38 -8.29
C PRO A 14 -10.03 7.44 -7.18
N VAL A 15 -10.25 8.70 -7.55
CA VAL A 15 -10.27 9.84 -6.63
C VAL A 15 -11.18 9.56 -5.44
N GLY A 16 -10.59 9.53 -4.24
CA GLY A 16 -11.31 9.51 -2.97
C GLY A 16 -11.53 10.93 -2.46
N THR A 17 -12.59 11.17 -1.72
CA THR A 17 -12.83 12.45 -1.05
C THR A 17 -12.41 12.38 0.41
N LEU A 18 -11.85 13.48 0.91
CA LEU A 18 -11.57 13.72 2.31
C LEU A 18 -12.54 14.78 2.84
N THR A 19 -12.69 14.85 4.15
CA THR A 19 -13.45 15.90 4.82
C THR A 19 -12.49 16.68 5.71
N ASP A 20 -12.43 17.99 5.55
CA ASP A 20 -11.62 18.85 6.42
C ASP A 20 -12.29 19.09 7.78
N GLU A 21 -11.60 19.83 8.67
CA GLU A 21 -12.10 20.11 10.03
C GLU A 21 -13.38 20.94 10.05
N ALA A 22 -13.66 21.71 8.98
CA ALA A 22 -14.88 22.49 8.83
C ALA A 22 -16.03 21.69 8.20
N GLY A 23 -15.80 20.42 7.83
CA GLY A 23 -16.78 19.56 7.19
C GLY A 23 -16.85 19.70 5.66
N ALA A 24 -15.93 20.45 5.04
CA ALA A 24 -15.91 20.61 3.59
C ALA A 24 -15.22 19.42 2.89
N THR A 25 -15.73 19.09 1.70
CA THR A 25 -15.17 18.03 0.86
C THR A 25 -13.89 18.50 0.17
N VAL A 26 -12.82 17.72 0.32
CA VAL A 26 -11.52 17.94 -0.33
C VAL A 26 -11.23 16.78 -1.27
N THR A 27 -10.96 17.08 -2.54
CA THR A 27 -10.61 16.07 -3.55
C THR A 27 -9.12 16.17 -3.89
N PRO A 28 -8.32 15.12 -3.65
CA PRO A 28 -6.93 15.07 -4.08
C PRO A 28 -6.82 15.02 -5.61
N ASP A 29 -5.81 15.70 -6.14
CA ASP A 29 -5.40 15.59 -7.54
C ASP A 29 -4.86 14.19 -7.86
N THR A 30 -4.29 13.52 -6.86
CA THR A 30 -3.78 12.14 -6.97
C THR A 30 -4.13 11.34 -5.72
N PHE A 31 -4.67 10.14 -5.90
CA PHE A 31 -4.95 9.21 -4.80
C PHE A 31 -4.16 7.91 -4.97
N ILE A 32 -3.31 7.58 -3.99
CA ILE A 32 -2.48 6.38 -3.98
C ILE A 32 -2.96 5.46 -2.86
N ARG A 33 -3.16 4.18 -3.16
CA ARG A 33 -3.39 3.13 -2.15
C ARG A 33 -2.16 2.24 -2.05
N VAL A 34 -1.68 2.07 -0.82
CA VAL A 34 -0.59 1.15 -0.51
C VAL A 34 -1.10 0.07 0.43
N PHE A 35 -0.90 -1.19 0.06
CA PHE A 35 -1.32 -2.34 0.85
C PHE A 35 -0.17 -3.28 1.11
N MET A 36 0.17 -3.50 2.37
CA MET A 36 1.19 -4.47 2.80
C MET A 36 0.57 -5.82 3.14
N THR A 37 1.21 -6.90 2.70
CA THR A 37 0.98 -8.23 3.27
C THR A 37 2.24 -8.72 3.96
N ILE A 38 2.12 -9.24 5.18
CA ILE A 38 3.24 -9.83 5.94
C ILE A 38 2.96 -11.30 6.26
N CYS A 39 3.96 -12.16 6.17
CA CYS A 39 3.86 -13.55 6.62
C CYS A 39 5.17 -14.01 7.28
N GLU A 40 5.08 -15.09 8.04
CA GLU A 40 6.26 -15.75 8.59
C GLU A 40 7.10 -16.35 7.45
N ALA A 41 8.40 -16.07 7.48
CA ALA A 41 9.39 -16.56 6.54
C ALA A 41 10.32 -17.57 7.20
N ASP A 42 10.68 -18.59 6.42
CA ASP A 42 11.59 -19.64 6.85
C ASP A 42 13.03 -19.19 6.61
N ALA A 43 14.00 -19.85 7.23
CA ALA A 43 15.42 -19.51 7.07
C ALA A 43 15.91 -19.58 5.62
N ASN A 44 15.21 -20.35 4.77
CA ASN A 44 15.53 -20.52 3.36
C ASN A 44 14.64 -19.69 2.42
N THR A 45 13.79 -18.81 2.95
CA THR A 45 12.92 -17.96 2.14
C THR A 45 13.77 -16.99 1.32
N VAL A 46 13.79 -17.16 0.00
CA VAL A 46 14.45 -16.23 -0.93
C VAL A 46 13.53 -15.03 -1.18
N VAL A 47 13.97 -13.85 -0.75
CA VAL A 47 13.27 -12.59 -1.04
C VAL A 47 13.41 -12.29 -2.53
N GLN A 48 12.29 -12.31 -3.25
CA GLN A 48 12.25 -11.88 -4.64
C GLN A 48 12.14 -10.35 -4.70
N ALA A 49 12.92 -9.72 -5.57
CA ALA A 49 12.78 -8.30 -5.83
C ALA A 49 11.37 -8.03 -6.38
N GLN A 50 10.71 -7.04 -5.83
CA GLN A 50 9.36 -6.70 -6.25
C GLN A 50 9.39 -5.76 -7.46
N THR A 51 8.63 -6.12 -8.49
CA THR A 51 8.35 -5.23 -9.63
C THR A 51 7.11 -4.41 -9.32
N PHE A 52 7.23 -3.09 -9.34
CA PHE A 52 6.11 -2.18 -9.21
C PHE A 52 5.58 -1.77 -10.57
N ALA A 53 4.27 -1.56 -10.68
CA ALA A 53 3.70 -0.81 -11.79
C ALA A 53 4.27 0.63 -11.77
N PRO A 54 4.25 1.35 -12.90
CA PRO A 54 4.64 2.75 -12.93
C PRO A 54 3.91 3.53 -11.84
N LEU A 55 4.68 4.24 -11.02
CA LEU A 55 4.10 5.09 -9.97
C LEU A 55 3.24 6.18 -10.64
N PRO A 56 2.02 6.43 -10.15
CA PRO A 56 1.25 7.56 -10.62
C PRO A 56 2.05 8.86 -10.40
N ALA A 57 1.94 9.79 -11.35
CA ALA A 57 2.52 11.11 -11.21
C ALA A 57 1.95 11.80 -9.97
N ARG A 58 2.80 12.47 -9.20
CA ARG A 58 2.42 13.17 -7.97
C ARG A 58 2.36 14.66 -8.29
N THR A 59 1.20 15.13 -8.70
CA THR A 59 0.96 16.55 -9.02
C THR A 59 -0.10 17.10 -8.10
N GLY A 60 0.05 18.35 -7.65
CA GLY A 60 -0.92 18.98 -6.75
C GLY A 60 -1.04 18.26 -5.40
N PHE A 61 -2.22 18.33 -4.81
CA PHE A 61 -2.54 17.66 -3.56
C PHE A 61 -2.65 16.14 -3.77
N THR A 62 -1.70 15.39 -3.20
CA THR A 62 -1.69 13.93 -3.25
C THR A 62 -2.08 13.33 -1.91
N ALA A 63 -3.10 12.48 -1.89
CA ALA A 63 -3.46 11.67 -0.74
C ALA A 63 -2.90 10.25 -0.87
N VAL A 64 -2.43 9.70 0.25
CA VAL A 64 -1.96 8.30 0.33
C VAL A 64 -2.71 7.59 1.44
N GLU A 65 -3.36 6.50 1.09
CA GLU A 65 -3.96 5.57 2.05
C GLU A 65 -3.03 4.38 2.23
N TRP A 66 -2.79 4.01 3.50
CA TRP A 66 -1.98 2.84 3.87
C TRP A 66 -2.85 1.81 4.58
N GLY A 67 -2.74 0.56 4.15
CA GLY A 67 -3.36 -0.59 4.81
C GLY A 67 -2.45 -1.81 4.77
N GLY A 68 -2.90 -2.88 5.41
CA GLY A 68 -2.21 -4.16 5.30
C GLY A 68 -2.84 -5.27 6.14
N ALA A 69 -2.33 -6.48 5.94
CA ALA A 69 -2.78 -7.66 6.67
C ALA A 69 -1.67 -8.69 6.87
N GLN A 70 -1.77 -9.46 7.94
CA GLN A 70 -0.98 -10.67 8.11
C GLN A 70 -1.61 -11.80 7.27
N ARG A 71 -0.81 -12.42 6.41
CA ARG A 71 -1.16 -13.62 5.66
C ARG A 71 -0.68 -14.84 6.45
N HIS A 72 -1.62 -15.72 6.78
CA HIS A 72 -1.29 -17.04 7.33
C HIS A 72 -0.80 -17.97 6.21
N LYS A 73 0.20 -18.81 6.50
CA LYS A 73 0.54 -19.93 5.61
C LYS A 73 -0.67 -20.88 5.59
N ILE A 74 -1.20 -21.15 4.40
CA ILE A 74 -2.17 -22.23 4.23
C ILE A 74 -1.37 -23.52 4.32
N SER A 75 -1.71 -24.37 5.29
CA SER A 75 -1.10 -25.69 5.49
C SER A 75 -1.46 -26.65 4.37
#